data_AF-B5Y197-F1
#
_entry.id   AF-B5Y197-F1
#
_cell.length_a   1.000
_cell.length_b   1.000
_cell.length_c   1.000
_cell.angle_alpha   90.00
_cell.angle_beta   90.00
_cell.angle_gamma   90.00
#
_symmetry.space_group_name_H-M   'P 1'
#
loop_
_entity.id
_entity.type
_entity.pdbx_description
1 polymer ?
#
loop_
_entity_poly.entity_id
_entity_poly.type
_entity_poly.pdbx_seq_one_letter_code
_entity_poly.pdbx_strand_id
1 'polypeptide(L)'
;MAMCERMLKKDVYTEWVIRNSLYWMTSLTQWKLCEDISSWTISFENDSPECLYEFERLLNDYTLREKLQHKTGALRDSIVHKVLRSVDERLS
;
A
#
# COMPACT_ATOMS: atom_id res chain seq x y z
N MET A 1 10.34 24.94 8.48
CA MET A 1 10.20 23.58 9.07
C MET A 1 11.04 22.65 8.23
N ALA A 2 11.93 21.87 8.83
CA ALA A 2 12.71 20.89 8.09
C ALA A 2 11.76 19.75 7.69
N MET A 3 11.59 19.51 6.38
CA MET A 3 10.84 18.36 5.90
C MET A 3 11.72 17.13 6.05
N CYS A 4 11.20 16.09 6.67
CA CYS A 4 11.93 14.86 6.87
C CYS A 4 11.72 13.97 5.64
N GLU A 5 12.81 13.67 4.95
CA GLU A 5 12.78 12.84 3.75
C GLU A 5 13.07 11.38 4.08
N ARG A 6 12.35 10.49 3.41
CA ARG A 6 12.54 9.03 3.45
C ARG A 6 12.63 8.52 2.02
N MET A 7 13.71 7.81 1.73
CA MET A 7 13.92 7.20 0.42
C MET A 7 13.76 5.69 0.53
N LEU A 8 12.83 5.14 -0.23
CA LEU A 8 12.51 3.72 -0.26
C LEU A 8 12.76 3.17 -1.65
N LYS A 9 13.35 1.99 -1.77
CA LYS A 9 13.69 1.42 -3.07
C LYS A 9 12.51 0.66 -3.69
N LYS A 10 12.35 0.78 -5.01
CA LYS A 10 11.29 0.13 -5.78
C LYS A 10 11.39 -1.38 -5.89
N ASP A 11 12.59 -1.93 -5.71
CA ASP A 11 12.83 -3.38 -5.65
C ASP A 11 12.34 -4.00 -4.31
N VAL A 12 12.13 -3.17 -3.28
CA VAL A 12 11.64 -3.59 -1.97
C VAL A 12 10.16 -3.26 -1.77
N TYR A 13 9.75 -2.04 -2.14
CA TYR A 13 8.39 -1.57 -1.93
C TYR A 13 7.73 -1.21 -3.26
N THR A 14 6.60 -1.83 -3.56
CA THR A 14 5.79 -1.50 -4.73
C THR A 14 5.06 -0.17 -4.53
N GLU A 15 4.60 0.43 -5.63
CA GLU A 15 3.73 1.62 -5.54
C GLU A 15 2.48 1.32 -4.70
N TRP A 16 1.92 0.11 -4.83
CA TRP A 16 0.72 -0.28 -4.09
C TRP A 16 0.95 -0.21 -2.58
N VAL A 17 2.07 -0.74 -2.08
CA VAL A 17 2.43 -0.65 -0.66
C VAL A 17 2.56 0.81 -0.24
N ILE A 18 3.34 1.61 -0.98
CA ILE A 18 3.62 3.01 -0.65
C ILE A 18 2.35 3.86 -0.61
N ARG A 19 1.51 3.79 -1.65
CA ARG A 19 0.26 4.57 -1.76
C ARG A 19 -0.70 4.23 -0.63
N ASN A 20 -0.85 2.95 -0.32
CA ASN A 20 -1.74 2.52 0.74
C ASN A 20 -1.24 2.96 2.12
N SER A 21 0.06 2.83 2.40
CA SER A 21 0.64 3.33 3.66
C SER A 21 0.45 4.84 3.79
N LEU A 22 0.75 5.61 2.74
CA LEU A 22 0.60 7.08 2.75
C LEU A 22 -0.86 7.53 2.87
N TYR A 23 -1.81 6.81 2.27
CA TYR A 23 -3.23 7.12 2.42
C TYR A 23 -3.63 7.22 3.90
N TRP A 24 -3.19 6.28 4.73
CA TRP A 24 -3.49 6.29 6.17
C TRP A 24 -2.65 7.31 6.97
N MET A 25 -1.49 7.72 6.47
CA MET A 25 -0.71 8.80 7.09
C MET A 25 -1.39 10.17 6.98
N THR A 26 -2.33 10.35 6.04
CA THR A 26 -3.03 11.62 5.81
C THR A 26 -3.75 12.16 7.06
N SER A 27 -4.17 11.28 7.98
CA SER A 27 -4.78 11.69 9.25
C SER A 27 -3.78 12.18 10.30
N LEU A 28 -2.49 11.89 10.12
CA LEU A 28 -1.42 12.18 11.08
C LEU A 28 -0.51 13.32 10.61
N THR A 29 -0.25 13.40 9.30
CA THR A 29 0.63 14.41 8.72
C THR A 29 0.36 14.62 7.24
N GLN A 30 0.67 15.80 6.72
CA GLN A 30 0.77 16.00 5.28
C GLN A 30 2.03 15.30 4.75
N TRP A 31 1.91 14.73 3.56
CA TRP A 31 2.99 14.04 2.90
C TRP A 31 3.06 14.41 1.42
N LYS A 32 4.27 14.33 0.87
CA LYS A 32 4.52 14.39 -0.57
C LYS A 32 5.22 13.11 -0.99
N LEU A 33 4.83 12.59 -2.15
CA LEU A 33 5.47 11.44 -2.78
C LEU A 33 6.05 11.89 -4.10
N CYS A 34 7.36 11.77 -4.24
CA CYS A 34 8.09 11.92 -5.48
C CYS A 34 8.56 10.55 -5.96
N GLU A 35 8.36 10.27 -7.23
CA GLU A 35 8.80 9.04 -7.88
C GLU A 35 10.06 9.32 -8.69
N ASP A 36 11.08 8.49 -8.50
CA ASP A 36 12.27 8.42 -9.35
C ASP A 36 12.38 7.01 -9.97
N ILE A 37 13.36 6.78 -10.84
CA ILE A 37 13.56 5.52 -11.56
C ILE A 37 13.69 4.32 -10.61
N SER A 38 14.48 4.45 -9.54
CA SER A 38 14.78 3.34 -8.62
C SER A 38 14.15 3.47 -7.23
N SER A 39 13.52 4.60 -6.92
CA SER A 39 13.11 4.91 -5.55
C SER A 39 11.85 5.76 -5.47
N TRP A 40 11.23 5.69 -4.30
CA TRP A 40 10.20 6.57 -3.79
C TRP A 40 10.83 7.52 -2.79
N THR A 41 10.63 8.82 -2.97
CA THR A 41 11.02 9.83 -1.99
C THR A 41 9.77 10.39 -1.34
N ILE A 42 9.68 10.26 -0.03
CA ILE A 42 8.55 10.68 0.78
C ILE A 42 9.01 11.80 1.69
N SER A 43 8.29 12.92 1.66
CA SER A 43 8.50 14.04 2.57
C SER A 43 7.31 14.17 3.50
N PHE A 44 7.55 14.19 4.81
CA PHE A 44 6.53 14.46 5.82
C PHE A 44 6.66 15.89 6.36
N GLU A 45 5.53 16.53 6.64
CA GLU A 45 5.51 17.84 7.31
C GLU A 45 5.78 17.73 8.83
N ASN A 46 5.41 16.60 9.43
CA ASN A 46 5.68 16.24 10.81
C ASN A 46 6.44 14.91 10.87
N ASP A 47 7.59 14.89 11.52
CA ASP A 47 8.46 13.73 11.67
C ASP A 47 8.62 13.27 13.13
N SER A 48 7.59 13.50 13.95
CA SER A 48 7.57 12.99 15.31
C SER A 48 7.81 11.47 15.34
N PRO A 49 8.44 10.93 16.41
CA PRO A 49 8.69 9.50 16.53
C PRO A 49 7.43 8.64 16.34
N GLU A 50 6.27 9.11 16.80
CA GLU A 50 4.98 8.45 16.65
C GLU A 50 4.55 8.40 15.18
N CYS A 51 4.72 9.51 14.45
CA CYS A 51 4.43 9.59 13.03
C CYS A 51 5.30 8.61 12.22
N LEU A 52 6.59 8.55 12.53
CA LEU A 52 7.53 7.64 11.89
C LEU A 52 7.21 6.17 12.21
N TYR A 53 6.90 5.87 13.48
CA TYR A 53 6.50 4.54 13.90
C TYR A 53 5.24 4.06 13.17
N GLU A 54 4.22 4.91 13.08
CA GLU A 54 2.98 4.56 12.37
C GLU A 54 3.24 4.33 10.87
N PHE A 55 4.10 5.14 10.25
CA PHE A 55 4.47 4.94 8.86
C PHE A 55 5.16 3.58 8.62
N GLU A 56 6.13 3.21 9.47
CA GLU A 56 6.80 1.90 9.35
C GLU A 56 5.85 0.73 9.62
N ARG A 57 4.95 0.86 10.61
CA ARG A 57 3.90 -0.12 10.88
C ARG A 57 3.03 -0.34 9.64
N LEU A 58 2.60 0.74 8.99
CA LEU A 58 1.78 0.69 7.78
C LEU A 58 2.55 0.07 6.60
N LEU A 59 3.84 0.39 6.40
CA LEU A 59 4.66 -0.25 5.38
C LEU A 59 4.72 -1.77 5.58
N ASN A 60 4.92 -2.21 6.81
CA ASN A 60 4.96 -3.64 7.15
C ASN A 60 3.62 -4.32 6.89
N ASP A 61 2.51 -3.70 7.33
CA ASP A 61 1.16 -4.23 7.14
C ASP A 61 0.83 -4.37 5.65
N TYR A 62 1.10 -3.35 4.85
CA TYR A 62 0.79 -3.38 3.42
C TYR A 62 1.72 -4.30 2.64
N THR A 63 2.99 -4.40 3.01
CA THR A 63 3.90 -5.41 2.43
C THR A 63 3.38 -6.83 2.67
N LEU A 64 2.87 -7.12 3.88
CA LEU A 64 2.29 -8.43 4.19
C LEU A 64 1.00 -8.67 3.40
N ARG A 65 0.12 -7.67 3.32
CA ARG A 65 -1.14 -7.76 2.56
C ARG A 65 -0.89 -8.02 1.09
N GLU A 66 0.09 -7.36 0.48
CA GLU A 66 0.47 -7.60 -0.91
C GLU A 66 0.97 -9.04 -1.12
N LYS A 67 1.85 -9.53 -0.23
CA LYS A 67 2.32 -10.93 -0.27
C LYS A 67 1.17 -11.93 -0.15
N LEU A 68 0.20 -11.66 0.73
CA LEU A 68 -0.98 -12.51 0.87
C LEU A 68 -1.86 -12.45 -0.37
N GLN A 69 -2.08 -11.26 -0.92
CA GLN A 69 -2.85 -11.04 -2.14
C GLN A 69 -2.25 -11.78 -3.34
N HIS A 70 -0.93 -11.79 -3.50
CA HIS A 70 -0.27 -12.59 -4.55
C HIS A 70 -0.46 -14.10 -4.34
N LYS A 71 -0.49 -14.58 -3.09
CA LYS A 71 -0.68 -16.00 -2.78
C LYS A 71 -2.13 -16.47 -2.91
N THR A 72 -3.09 -15.58 -2.67
CA THR A 72 -4.52 -15.94 -2.60
C THR A 72 -5.35 -15.40 -3.77
N GLY A 73 -4.80 -14.51 -4.59
CA GLY A 73 -5.51 -13.85 -5.68
C GLY A 73 -6.19 -14.82 -6.64
N ALA A 74 -5.45 -15.82 -7.14
CA ALA A 74 -6.00 -16.82 -8.07
C ALA A 74 -7.16 -17.61 -7.46
N LEU A 75 -7.07 -17.99 -6.18
CA LEU A 75 -8.14 -18.71 -5.49
C LEU A 75 -9.37 -17.81 -5.33
N ARG A 76 -9.18 -16.56 -4.89
CA ARG A 76 -10.26 -15.59 -4.75
C ARG A 76 -10.96 -15.37 -6.09
N ASP A 77 -10.19 -15.17 -7.16
CA ASP A 77 -10.74 -14.92 -8.48
C ASP A 77 -11.51 -16.16 -8.98
N SER A 78 -11.02 -17.38 -8.72
CA SER A 78 -11.74 -18.62 -9.02
C SER A 78 -13.09 -18.72 -8.29
N ILE A 79 -13.13 -18.36 -7.00
CA ILE A 79 -14.38 -18.33 -6.21
C ILE A 79 -15.35 -17.30 -6.82
N VAL A 80 -14.88 -16.09 -7.11
CA VAL A 80 -15.69 -15.03 -7.72
C VAL A 80 -16.28 -15.48 -9.06
N HIS A 81 -15.47 -16.07 -9.94
CA HIS A 81 -15.95 -16.57 -11.23
C HIS A 81 -17.01 -17.66 -11.07
N LYS A 82 -16.83 -18.58 -10.12
CA LYS A 82 -17.80 -19.66 -9.86
C LYS A 82 -19.13 -19.10 -9.36
N VAL A 83 -19.09 -18.11 -8.48
CA VAL A 83 -20.30 -17.44 -7.97
C VAL A 83 -21.02 -16.69 -9.10
N LEU A 84 -20.29 -15.89 -9.88
CA LEU A 84 -20.87 -15.14 -11.00
C LEU A 84 -21.53 -16.05 -12.04
N ARG A 85 -20.86 -17.16 -12.40
CA ARG A 85 -21.43 -18.16 -13.31
C ARG A 85 -22.72 -18.78 -12.76
N SER A 86 -22.74 -19.15 -11.48
CA SER A 86 -23.93 -19.73 -10.85
C SER A 86 -25.11 -18.75 -10.79
N VAL A 87 -24.84 -17.44 -10.70
CA VAL A 87 -25.90 -16.41 -10.77
C VAL A 87 -26.42 -16.29 -12.20
N ASP A 88 -25.53 -16.24 -13.18
CA ASP A 88 -25.87 -16.13 -14.60
C ASP A 88 -26.74 -17.31 -15.08
N GLU A 89 -26.38 -18.54 -14.70
CA GLU A 89 -27.14 -19.77 -14.96
C GLU A 89 -28.56 -19.76 -14.36
N ARG A 90 -28.81 -18.97 -13.31
CA ARG A 90 -30.14 -18.86 -12.66
C ARG A 90 -30.99 -17.74 -13.22
N LEU A 91 -30.38 -16.78 -13.90
CA LEU A 91 -31.05 -15.63 -14.52
C LEU A 91 -31.37 -15.86 -16.01
N SER A 92 -30.72 -16.85 -16.63
CA SER A 92 -31.01 -17.34 -17.99
C SER A 92 -32.15 -18.36 -17.98
#